data_AF-A0A6L5BDH7-F1
#
_entry.id   AF-A0A6L5BDH7-F1
#
_cell.length_a   1.000
_cell.length_b   1.000
_cell.length_c   1.000
_cell.angle_alpha   90.00
_cell.angle_beta   90.00
_cell.angle_gamma   90.00
#
_symmetry.space_group_name_H-M   'P 1'
#
loop_
_entity.id
_entity.type
_entity.pdbx_description
1 polymer ?
#
loop_
_entity_poly.entity_id
_entity_poly.type
_entity_poly.pdbx_seq_one_letter_code
_entity_poly.pdbx_strand_id
1 'polypeptide(L)'
;CARLDGDADRLVYFTALPNCNGKIELVDGDKILSLFALFIKEQLSILDGDNNEKVNNLYQAHLGVVQTAYANGASSDYLKQTDLQVVLTPTGVKYLHEKADDFDIGIYFEANGHGTILFSSNFLSWLDGRVNELGSTGKGSEQLKASLRLLAVSKLINQAVGDS
;
A
#
# COMPACT_ATOMS: atom_id res chain seq x y z
N CYS A 1 9.22 11.09 -14.65
CA CYS A 1 8.42 12.33 -14.56
C CYS A 1 7.09 12.03 -13.89
N ALA A 2 6.45 13.03 -13.29
CA ALA A 2 5.11 12.94 -12.70
C ALA A 2 4.19 14.00 -13.33
N ARG A 3 2.90 13.70 -13.45
CA ARG A 3 1.85 14.67 -13.78
C ARG A 3 0.77 14.63 -12.71
N LEU A 4 0.31 15.83 -12.37
CA LEU A 4 -0.87 16.10 -11.55
C LEU A 4 -2.00 16.53 -12.47
N ASP A 5 -3.24 16.32 -12.04
CA ASP A 5 -4.40 16.89 -12.69
C ASP A 5 -4.74 18.31 -12.16
N GLY A 6 -5.93 18.83 -12.46
CA GLY A 6 -6.25 20.25 -12.27
C GLY A 6 -6.38 20.68 -10.81
N ASP A 7 -6.85 19.79 -9.95
CA ASP A 7 -7.03 19.96 -8.51
C ASP A 7 -6.07 19.09 -7.68
N ALA A 8 -5.15 18.38 -8.34
CA ALA A 8 -4.10 17.56 -7.75
C ALA A 8 -4.63 16.39 -6.87
N ASP A 9 -5.74 15.78 -7.29
CA ASP A 9 -6.29 14.57 -6.68
C ASP A 9 -5.86 13.28 -7.41
N ARG A 10 -5.17 13.42 -8.57
CA ARG A 10 -4.60 12.32 -9.36
C ARG A 10 -3.13 12.49 -9.68
N LEU A 11 -2.41 11.37 -9.56
CA LEU A 11 -1.00 11.26 -9.88
C LEU A 11 -0.74 10.16 -10.90
N VAL A 12 0.00 10.49 -11.96
CA VAL A 12 0.56 9.49 -12.88
C VAL A 12 2.05 9.73 -13.10
N TYR A 13 2.81 8.64 -13.13
CA TYR A 13 4.23 8.67 -13.46
C TYR A 13 4.45 8.21 -14.89
N PHE A 14 5.49 8.73 -15.53
CA PHE A 14 5.90 8.28 -16.85
C PHE A 14 7.39 8.49 -17.06
N THR A 15 7.99 7.64 -17.89
CA THR A 15 9.39 7.78 -18.30
C THR A 15 9.53 7.57 -19.79
N ALA A 16 10.41 8.36 -20.42
CA ALA A 16 10.79 8.17 -21.80
C ALA A 16 12.00 7.23 -21.84
N LEU A 17 11.87 6.10 -22.54
CA LEU A 17 12.94 5.12 -22.61
C LEU A 17 14.04 5.59 -23.58
N PRO A 18 15.31 5.74 -23.12
CA PRO A 18 16.42 6.02 -24.01
C PRO A 18 16.51 4.91 -25.07
N ASN A 19 16.71 5.27 -26.34
CA ASN A 19 16.91 4.35 -27.47
C ASN A 19 15.67 3.56 -27.96
N CYS A 20 14.46 3.88 -27.49
CA CYS A 20 13.24 3.16 -27.85
C CYS A 20 12.25 3.99 -28.69
N ASN A 21 12.70 4.66 -29.77
CA ASN A 21 11.81 5.33 -30.75
C ASN A 21 10.69 6.20 -30.14
N GLY A 22 10.94 6.90 -29.04
CA GLY A 22 9.92 7.72 -28.38
C GLY A 22 8.82 6.95 -27.65
N LYS A 23 9.02 5.65 -27.36
CA LYS A 23 8.13 4.89 -26.47
C LYS A 23 8.17 5.48 -25.07
N ILE A 24 6.98 5.72 -24.53
CA ILE A 24 6.77 6.19 -23.16
C ILE A 24 6.29 5.00 -22.35
N GLU A 25 6.94 4.75 -21.23
CA GLU A 25 6.44 3.83 -20.22
C GLU A 25 5.59 4.61 -19.23
N LEU A 26 4.31 4.25 -19.17
CA LEU A 26 3.35 4.79 -18.22
C LEU A 26 3.38 3.98 -16.93
N VAL A 27 3.29 4.69 -15.82
CA VAL A 27 3.12 4.17 -14.47
C VAL A 27 1.84 4.83 -13.94
N ASP A 28 0.74 4.14 -14.20
CA ASP A 28 -0.62 4.51 -13.83
C ASP A 28 -0.94 4.12 -12.38
N GLY A 29 -2.19 4.35 -11.96
CA GLY A 29 -2.63 4.03 -10.60
C GLY A 29 -2.48 2.55 -10.23
N ASP A 30 -2.67 1.63 -11.18
CA ASP A 30 -2.50 0.19 -10.92
C ASP A 30 -1.04 -0.16 -10.56
N LYS A 31 -0.08 0.45 -11.27
CA LYS A 31 1.35 0.27 -10.94
C LYS A 31 1.72 0.93 -9.60
N ILE A 32 1.17 2.10 -9.29
CA ILE A 32 1.38 2.79 -8.00
C ILE A 32 0.84 1.93 -6.84
N LEU A 33 -0.39 1.41 -7.00
CA LEU A 33 -1.01 0.49 -6.05
C LEU A 33 -0.16 -0.78 -5.85
N SER A 34 0.33 -1.36 -6.94
CA SER A 34 1.16 -2.56 -6.87
C SER A 34 2.46 -2.31 -6.11
N LEU A 35 3.09 -1.15 -6.34
CA LEU A 35 4.30 -0.74 -5.63
C LEU A 35 4.05 -0.64 -4.11
N PHE A 36 2.99 0.06 -3.70
CA PHE A 36 2.65 0.21 -2.28
C PHE A 36 2.29 -1.12 -1.63
N ALA A 37 1.52 -1.97 -2.32
CA ALA A 37 1.12 -3.27 -1.80
C ALA A 37 2.33 -4.17 -1.54
N LEU A 38 3.28 -4.20 -2.46
CA LEU A 38 4.55 -4.93 -2.28
C LEU A 38 5.38 -4.35 -1.13
N PHE A 39 5.54 -3.03 -1.09
CA PHE A 39 6.32 -2.36 -0.04
C PHE A 39 5.75 -2.66 1.36
N ILE A 40 4.44 -2.53 1.54
CA ILE A 40 3.77 -2.78 2.81
C ILE A 40 3.87 -4.27 3.18
N LYS A 41 3.65 -5.19 2.23
CA LYS A 41 3.81 -6.63 2.46
C LYS A 41 5.22 -6.98 2.94
N GLU A 42 6.25 -6.39 2.31
CA GLU A 42 7.64 -6.57 2.71
C GLU A 42 7.88 -6.05 4.14
N GLN A 43 7.38 -4.86 4.48
CA GLN A 43 7.53 -4.34 5.84
C GLN A 43 6.82 -5.22 6.88
N LEU A 44 5.62 -5.71 6.58
CA LEU A 44 4.91 -6.66 7.46
C LEU A 44 5.69 -7.96 7.64
N SER A 45 6.28 -8.50 6.57
CA SER A 45 7.11 -9.72 6.64
C SER A 45 8.35 -9.50 7.51
N ILE A 46 8.98 -8.33 7.45
CA ILE A 46 10.11 -7.97 8.32
C ILE A 46 9.65 -7.87 9.78
N LEU A 47 8.45 -7.35 10.05
CA LEU A 47 7.88 -7.28 11.40
C LEU A 47 7.59 -8.64 12.00
N ASP A 48 7.05 -9.55 11.20
CA ASP A 48 6.74 -10.91 11.62
C ASP A 48 8.02 -11.70 11.94
N GLY A 49 9.12 -11.38 11.24
CA GLY A 49 10.44 -11.96 11.48
C GLY A 49 10.60 -13.38 10.94
N ASP A 50 11.86 -13.82 10.77
CA ASP A 50 12.22 -15.16 10.26
C ASP A 50 12.10 -16.28 11.33
N ASN A 51 11.68 -15.90 12.54
CA ASN A 51 11.65 -16.79 13.68
C ASN A 51 10.33 -17.57 13.68
N ASN A 52 10.41 -18.84 13.29
CA ASN A 52 9.44 -19.92 13.55
C ASN A 52 9.11 -20.14 15.05
N GLU A 53 9.45 -19.20 15.93
CA GLU A 53 8.90 -19.16 17.27
C GLU A 53 7.56 -18.45 17.18
N LYS A 54 6.48 -19.24 17.25
CA LYS A 54 5.12 -18.77 17.50
C LYS A 54 5.11 -17.91 18.76
N VAL A 55 5.46 -16.64 18.63
CA VAL A 55 5.10 -15.62 19.60
C VAL A 55 3.58 -15.53 19.47
N ASN A 56 2.87 -16.16 20.41
CA ASN A 56 1.42 -16.35 20.42
C ASN A 56 0.58 -15.05 20.44
N ASN A 57 1.18 -13.89 20.14
CA ASN A 57 0.58 -12.55 20.15
C ASN A 57 0.94 -11.73 18.90
N LEU A 58 1.32 -12.36 17.78
CA LEU A 58 1.57 -11.63 16.54
C LEU A 58 0.22 -11.21 15.92
N TYR A 59 -0.01 -9.91 15.84
CA TYR A 59 -1.19 -9.35 15.17
C TYR A 59 -1.06 -9.64 13.68
N GLN A 60 -1.89 -10.54 13.16
CA GLN A 60 -1.92 -10.83 11.74
C GLN A 60 -2.69 -9.72 11.01
N ALA A 61 -1.96 -8.73 10.50
CA ALA A 61 -2.56 -7.62 9.77
C ALA A 61 -3.17 -8.11 8.45
N HIS A 62 -4.46 -7.84 8.24
CA HIS A 62 -5.12 -8.12 6.97
C HIS A 62 -4.86 -7.00 5.96
N LEU A 63 -3.98 -7.27 4.98
CA LEU A 63 -3.69 -6.38 3.86
C LEU A 63 -4.61 -6.70 2.68
N GLY A 64 -5.43 -5.73 2.29
CA GLY A 64 -6.34 -5.82 1.15
C GLY A 64 -6.01 -4.83 0.05
N VAL A 65 -6.17 -5.27 -1.19
CA VAL A 65 -6.03 -4.43 -2.38
C VAL A 65 -7.37 -4.35 -3.09
N VAL A 66 -7.87 -3.12 -3.29
CA VAL A 66 -9.17 -2.88 -3.92
C VAL A 66 -8.96 -2.22 -5.29
N GLN A 67 -9.50 -2.87 -6.32
CA GLN A 67 -9.42 -2.42 -7.71
C GLN A 67 -10.82 -2.30 -8.32
N THR A 68 -10.90 -1.64 -9.47
CA THR A 68 -12.11 -1.61 -10.30
C THR A 68 -11.95 -2.50 -11.52
N ALA A 69 -13.04 -2.68 -12.28
CA ALA A 69 -12.99 -3.40 -13.56
C ALA A 69 -12.12 -2.71 -14.65
N TYR A 70 -11.71 -1.45 -14.45
CA TYR A 70 -10.78 -0.77 -15.37
C TYR A 70 -9.32 -1.13 -15.11
N ALA A 71 -9.03 -1.81 -14.01
CA ALA A 71 -7.67 -2.23 -13.70
C ALA A 71 -7.13 -3.16 -14.80
N ASN A 72 -5.85 -3.01 -15.12
CA ASN A 72 -5.18 -3.91 -16.03
C ASN A 72 -5.17 -5.33 -15.44
N GLY A 73 -5.74 -6.32 -16.15
CA GLY A 73 -5.81 -7.71 -15.67
C GLY A 73 -4.45 -8.29 -15.28
N ALA A 74 -3.36 -7.88 -15.94
CA ALA A 74 -2.01 -8.30 -15.58
C ALA A 74 -1.58 -7.81 -14.20
N SER A 75 -2.06 -6.63 -13.76
CA SER A 75 -1.80 -6.12 -12.41
C SER A 75 -2.51 -6.97 -11.35
N SER A 76 -3.78 -7.29 -11.57
CA SER A 76 -4.56 -8.13 -10.66
C SER A 76 -3.99 -9.54 -10.57
N ASP A 77 -3.56 -10.13 -11.68
CA ASP A 77 -2.94 -11.46 -11.71
C ASP A 77 -1.59 -11.46 -10.98
N TYR A 78 -0.78 -10.41 -11.15
CA TYR A 78 0.49 -10.26 -10.46
C TYR A 78 0.32 -10.15 -8.93
N LEU A 79 -0.66 -9.37 -8.47
CA LEU A 79 -0.95 -9.22 -7.04
C LEU A 79 -1.44 -10.52 -6.41
N LYS A 80 -2.31 -11.26 -7.11
CA LYS A 80 -2.76 -12.59 -6.66
C LYS A 80 -1.61 -13.60 -6.56
N GLN A 81 -0.68 -13.58 -7.52
CA GLN A 81 0.53 -14.40 -7.47
C GLN A 81 1.46 -14.05 -6.31
N THR A 82 1.34 -12.82 -5.79
CA THR A 82 2.08 -12.34 -4.62
C THR A 82 1.27 -12.52 -3.33
N ASP A 83 0.34 -13.49 -3.28
CA ASP A 83 -0.49 -13.81 -2.10
C ASP A 83 -1.23 -12.62 -1.48
N LEU A 84 -1.55 -11.59 -2.27
CA LEU A 84 -2.35 -10.44 -1.82
C LEU A 84 -3.82 -10.67 -2.14
N GLN A 85 -4.69 -10.28 -1.20
CA GLN A 85 -6.13 -10.33 -1.41
C GLN A 85 -6.58 -9.18 -2.31
N VAL A 86 -6.92 -9.50 -3.55
CA VAL A 86 -7.45 -8.53 -4.53
C VAL A 86 -8.98 -8.60 -4.56
N VAL A 87 -9.64 -7.48 -4.32
CA VAL A 87 -11.09 -7.33 -4.37
C VAL A 87 -11.48 -6.37 -5.48
N LEU A 88 -12.49 -6.74 -6.27
CA LEU A 88 -13.07 -5.87 -7.29
C LEU A 88 -14.33 -5.18 -6.77
N THR A 89 -14.44 -3.89 -7.06
CA THR A 89 -15.61 -3.06 -6.72
C THR A 89 -16.13 -2.30 -7.95
N PRO A 90 -17.39 -1.81 -7.92
CA PRO A 90 -17.85 -0.82 -8.88
C PRO A 90 -16.96 0.42 -8.88
N THR A 91 -17.01 1.19 -9.96
CA THR A 91 -16.20 2.41 -10.09
C THR A 91 -16.64 3.54 -9.20
N GLY A 92 -15.68 4.38 -8.81
CA GLY A 92 -15.89 5.54 -7.96
C GLY A 92 -15.41 5.32 -6.54
N VAL A 93 -14.63 6.29 -6.06
CA VAL A 93 -13.91 6.31 -4.78
C VAL A 93 -14.76 5.86 -3.60
N LYS A 94 -16.05 6.18 -3.57
CA LYS A 94 -16.97 5.76 -2.51
C LYS A 94 -16.95 4.24 -2.29
N TYR A 95 -17.05 3.45 -3.37
CA TYR A 95 -17.09 1.98 -3.27
C TYR A 95 -15.72 1.39 -2.96
N LEU A 96 -14.66 2.00 -3.51
CA LEU A 96 -13.29 1.56 -3.23
C LEU A 96 -12.93 1.79 -1.77
N HIS A 97 -13.25 2.98 -1.24
CA HIS A 97 -12.96 3.38 0.12
C HIS A 97 -13.72 2.53 1.13
N GLU A 98 -15.04 2.34 0.94
CA GLU A 98 -15.86 1.48 1.80
C GLU A 98 -15.31 0.06 1.86
N LYS A 99 -14.85 -0.48 0.73
CA LYS A 99 -14.27 -1.84 0.70
C LYS A 99 -12.86 -1.90 1.28
N ALA A 100 -12.06 -0.85 1.14
CA ALA A 100 -10.73 -0.77 1.70
C ALA A 100 -10.76 -0.68 3.24
N ASP A 101 -11.81 -0.07 3.81
CA ASP A 101 -12.02 0.07 5.26
C ASP A 101 -12.33 -1.27 5.97
N ASP A 102 -12.72 -2.31 5.22
CA ASP A 102 -12.88 -3.68 5.76
C ASP A 102 -11.56 -4.35 6.17
N PHE A 103 -10.41 -3.75 5.81
CA PHE A 103 -9.07 -4.30 6.04
C PHE A 103 -8.32 -3.54 7.13
N ASP A 104 -7.30 -4.18 7.71
CA ASP A 104 -6.36 -3.48 8.59
C ASP A 104 -5.52 -2.47 7.83
N ILE A 105 -5.15 -2.83 6.61
CA ILE A 105 -4.50 -1.97 5.65
C ILE A 105 -5.21 -2.16 4.31
N GLY A 106 -5.95 -1.15 3.89
CA GLY A 106 -6.69 -1.15 2.63
C GLY A 106 -6.03 -0.24 1.61
N ILE A 107 -5.56 -0.78 0.50
CA ILE A 107 -4.95 -0.01 -0.59
C ILE A 107 -5.92 0.05 -1.75
N TYR A 108 -6.22 1.25 -2.25
CA TYR A 108 -7.04 1.40 -3.43
C TYR A 108 -6.53 2.51 -4.35
N PHE A 109 -6.49 2.21 -5.65
CA PHE A 109 -6.21 3.17 -6.70
C PHE A 109 -7.04 2.80 -7.93
N GLU A 110 -7.54 3.83 -8.60
CA GLU A 110 -8.07 3.70 -9.95
C GLU A 110 -6.95 3.94 -10.97
N ALA A 111 -7.05 3.34 -12.16
CA ALA A 111 -6.05 3.48 -13.22
C ALA A 111 -5.79 4.94 -13.66
N ASN A 112 -6.72 5.85 -13.36
CA ASN A 112 -6.59 7.29 -13.60
C ASN A 112 -5.61 8.01 -12.65
N GLY A 113 -5.08 7.33 -11.63
CA GLY A 113 -4.14 7.88 -10.64
C GLY A 113 -4.77 8.36 -9.34
N HIS A 114 -6.09 8.27 -9.17
CA HIS A 114 -6.77 8.61 -7.92
C HIS A 114 -6.71 7.42 -6.97
N GLY A 115 -6.24 7.61 -5.74
CA GLY A 115 -6.21 6.55 -4.75
C GLY A 115 -5.51 6.93 -3.46
N THR A 116 -5.65 6.09 -2.45
CA THR A 116 -4.96 6.26 -1.17
C THR A 116 -4.84 4.92 -0.43
N ILE A 117 -4.29 4.96 0.78
CA ILE A 117 -4.13 3.83 1.69
C ILE A 117 -4.81 4.15 3.01
N LEU A 118 -5.64 3.24 3.49
CA LEU A 118 -6.33 3.31 4.76
C LEU A 118 -5.65 2.39 5.77
N PHE A 119 -5.59 2.85 7.02
CA PHE A 119 -5.06 2.07 8.14
C PHE A 119 -6.11 2.00 9.25
N SER A 120 -6.45 0.79 9.69
CA SER A 120 -7.40 0.60 10.78
C SER A 120 -6.84 1.16 12.09
N SER A 121 -7.71 1.71 12.93
CA SER A 121 -7.30 2.21 14.25
C SER A 121 -6.67 1.11 15.12
N ASN A 122 -7.14 -0.13 14.97
CA ASN A 122 -6.61 -1.29 15.67
C ASN A 122 -5.16 -1.59 15.24
N PHE A 123 -4.89 -1.57 13.94
CA PHE A 123 -3.55 -1.77 13.39
C PHE A 123 -2.60 -0.67 13.84
N LEU A 124 -3.02 0.60 13.80
CA LEU A 124 -2.20 1.72 14.25
C LEU A 124 -1.86 1.64 15.74
N SER A 125 -2.84 1.31 16.58
CA SER A 125 -2.60 1.12 18.02
C SER A 125 -1.63 -0.03 18.30
N TRP A 126 -1.73 -1.12 17.54
CA TRP A 126 -0.78 -2.23 17.64
C TRP A 126 0.63 -1.81 17.19
N LEU A 127 0.74 -1.08 16.08
CA LEU A 127 2.01 -0.62 15.52
C LEU A 127 2.75 0.32 16.48
N ASP A 128 2.04 1.26 17.11
CA ASP A 128 2.61 2.14 18.13
C ASP A 128 3.11 1.35 19.35
N GLY A 129 2.35 0.34 19.79
CA GLY A 129 2.78 -0.61 20.83
C GLY A 129 4.09 -1.30 20.48
N ARG A 130 4.21 -1.81 19.24
CA ARG A 130 5.42 -2.46 18.73
C ARG A 130 6.62 -1.52 18.67
N VAL A 131 6.43 -0.27 18.23
CA VAL A 131 7.52 0.72 18.19
C VAL A 131 8.07 0.98 19.60
N ASN A 132 7.19 1.10 20.61
CA ASN A 132 7.60 1.34 22.00
C ASN A 132 8.33 0.13 22.62
N GLU A 133 7.85 -1.08 22.36
CA GLU A 133 8.46 -2.34 22.80
C GLU A 133 9.87 -2.52 22.21
N LEU A 134 9.99 -2.37 20.89
CA LEU A 134 11.26 -2.53 20.17
C LEU A 134 12.25 -1.40 20.46
N GLY A 135 11.75 -0.18 20.69
CA GLY A 135 12.58 0.96 21.08
C GLY A 135 13.24 0.79 22.45
N SER A 136 12.60 0.04 23.35
CA SER A 136 13.11 -0.23 24.70
C SER A 136 14.15 -1.36 24.75
N THR A 137 14.14 -2.28 23.78
CA THR A 137 14.98 -3.49 23.76
C THR A 137 16.30 -3.34 23.00
N GLY A 138 16.52 -2.23 22.30
CA GLY A 138 17.81 -1.88 21.69
C GLY A 138 17.66 -1.15 20.35
N LYS A 139 18.43 -0.08 20.17
CA LYS A 139 18.42 0.71 18.92
C LYS A 139 19.05 -0.10 17.78
N GLY A 140 18.24 -0.54 16.81
CA GLY A 140 18.76 -0.95 15.50
C GLY A 140 18.21 -2.23 14.87
N SER A 141 17.18 -2.88 15.43
CA SER A 141 16.57 -4.02 14.73
C SER A 141 15.90 -3.58 13.43
N GLU A 142 15.98 -4.40 12.38
CA GLU A 142 15.26 -4.15 11.12
C GLU A 142 13.74 -4.10 11.34
N GLN A 143 13.23 -4.84 12.32
CA GLN A 143 11.85 -4.76 12.79
C GLN A 143 11.47 -3.35 13.26
N LEU A 144 12.30 -2.70 14.09
CA LEU A 144 12.04 -1.33 14.53
C LEU A 144 12.00 -0.36 13.34
N LYS A 145 12.91 -0.53 12.37
CA LYS A 145 12.92 0.30 11.15
C LYS A 145 11.67 0.06 10.31
N ALA A 146 11.24 -1.19 10.14
CA ALA A 146 10.00 -1.53 9.43
C ALA A 146 8.77 -0.92 10.12
N SER A 147 8.68 -0.99 11.46
CA SER A 147 7.59 -0.36 12.20
C SER A 147 7.56 1.16 12.00
N LEU A 148 8.73 1.80 12.07
CA LEU A 148 8.87 3.24 11.86
C LEU A 148 8.52 3.65 10.42
N ARG A 149 8.89 2.84 9.42
CA ARG A 149 8.51 3.07 8.02
C ARG A 149 7.01 2.99 7.84
N LEU A 150 6.35 1.96 8.38
CA LEU A 150 4.90 1.81 8.29
C LEU A 150 4.17 2.95 9.00
N LEU A 151 4.65 3.37 10.19
CA LEU A 151 4.09 4.50 10.93
C LEU A 151 4.33 5.83 10.19
N ALA A 152 5.45 5.97 9.48
CA ALA A 152 5.69 7.13 8.65
C ALA A 152 4.76 7.15 7.44
N VAL A 153 4.51 5.99 6.81
CA VAL A 153 3.55 5.88 5.69
C VAL A 153 2.15 6.26 6.12
N SER A 154 1.67 5.79 7.27
CA SER A 154 0.32 6.13 7.75
C SER A 154 0.13 7.61 8.09
N LYS A 155 1.23 8.32 8.36
CA LYS A 155 1.24 9.78 8.59
C LYS A 155 1.49 10.59 7.32
N LEU A 156 2.15 10.01 6.33
CA LEU A 156 2.46 10.66 5.05
C LEU A 156 1.25 10.61 4.11
N ILE A 157 0.54 9.49 4.08
CA ILE A 157 -0.58 9.27 3.18
C ILE A 157 -1.85 9.93 3.75
N ASN A 158 -2.53 10.70 2.90
CA ASN A 158 -3.82 11.29 3.23
C ASN A 158 -4.92 10.21 3.23
N GLN A 159 -5.32 9.76 4.41
CA GLN A 159 -6.32 8.69 4.55
C GLN A 159 -7.76 9.15 4.26
N ALA A 160 -8.02 10.46 4.08
CA ALA A 160 -9.37 10.96 3.83
C ALA A 160 -9.74 10.93 2.34
N VAL A 161 -8.82 11.35 1.46
CA VAL A 161 -9.02 11.46 0.00
C VAL A 161 -7.67 11.24 -0.71
N GLY A 162 -7.70 10.81 -1.98
CA GLY A 162 -6.50 10.78 -2.82
C GLY A 162 -5.84 12.16 -2.91
N ASP A 163 -4.52 12.20 -2.71
CA ASP A 163 -3.71 13.40 -2.58
C ASP A 163 -2.38 13.17 -3.30
N SER A 164 -2.09 13.99 -4.31
CA SER A 164 -1.05 13.72 -5.34
C SER A 164 0.27 14.46 -5.17
#